data_AF-A0A3C0V8B9-F1
#
_entry.id   AF-A0A3C0V8B9-F1
#
_cell.length_a   1.000
_cell.length_b   1.000
_cell.length_c   1.000
_cell.angle_alpha   90.00
_cell.angle_beta   90.00
_cell.angle_gamma   90.00
#
_symmetry.space_group_name_H-M   'P 1'
#
loop_
_entity.id
_entity.type
_entity.pdbx_description
1 polymer ?
#
loop_
_entity_poly.entity_id
_entity_poly.type
_entity_poly.pdbx_seq_one_letter_code
_entity_poly.pdbx_strand_id
1 'polypeptide(L)'
;MNMRSTIFCVNLVGTLLVAAALSGADAQPAAPADGQNAQAVAPAAPVAPGAPGAPADTAAPAAPVAPADTAAPAVEAGVVAGEEALPESPPEEATAAGGGQAALQTDDPEAQKLQRQIRDLQRRAQANFARGGARIEEARRNVAELINLQPYVAGYHLALALVLRKEGRTDEQFRKLKDVLDLNGPEQIVHLLMAEFHMQRGQRTEAFAALRKAAECGMKISDAVVKLPPLQNLRNDTEFVKLTLELESFTLRSLDMTSAKFHDPFVPSAKWKPVQEQKKGKGKDAVEEIAYTQQQQAQLLLNAKGSLEAISAHLNSAQPDEKKIMEHYKSLEQLIGQKRLFTVPRFQRELTLVEQKLEDVKTQLEEVRLKDFYEQARVALAEIKEAFNDNDYTAVEDLTKQVKAIAESMTAANARFRTIADQIMEIAANWQTRAQIRREFSKKEVRIHGIVMGEPGTPSYVIINNKLLREGDRGTDFAIDKIEHNRVVFVYKGEKIGSVFRRY
;
A
#
# COMPACT_ATOMS: atom_id res chain seq x y z
N MET A 1 44.76 -31.49 -12.91
CA MET A 1 46.08 -31.07 -12.39
C MET A 1 46.28 -29.59 -12.70
N ASN A 2 46.68 -28.81 -11.69
CA ASN A 2 47.63 -27.67 -11.71
C ASN A 2 48.32 -27.36 -13.06
N MET A 3 48.66 -26.14 -13.49
CA MET A 3 48.77 -24.77 -12.89
C MET A 3 48.81 -23.76 -14.07
N ARG A 4 48.87 -22.41 -14.00
CA ARG A 4 49.13 -21.32 -13.01
C ARG A 4 48.11 -20.17 -13.34
N SER A 5 47.83 -19.14 -12.52
CA SER A 5 48.66 -18.02 -12.00
C SER A 5 49.29 -17.15 -13.13
N THR A 6 49.30 -15.81 -13.11
CA THR A 6 49.17 -14.85 -11.97
C THR A 6 48.99 -13.40 -12.46
N ILE A 7 48.21 -12.56 -11.73
CA ILE A 7 48.51 -11.15 -11.30
C ILE A 7 48.66 -10.02 -12.37
N PHE A 8 48.28 -8.75 -12.17
CA PHE A 8 47.39 -8.03 -11.20
C PHE A 8 47.43 -6.50 -11.52
N CYS A 9 46.49 -5.72 -10.95
CA CYS A 9 46.61 -4.26 -10.69
C CYS A 9 46.63 -3.28 -11.91
N VAL A 10 46.22 -2.00 -11.82
CA VAL A 10 45.86 -1.13 -10.66
C VAL A 10 44.60 -0.28 -10.98
N ASN A 11 43.82 0.06 -9.95
CA ASN A 11 42.71 1.05 -10.01
C ASN A 11 43.20 2.49 -10.22
N LEU A 12 42.33 3.39 -10.72
CA LEU A 12 42.22 4.72 -10.10
C LEU A 12 40.77 5.22 -10.07
N VAL A 13 40.42 5.82 -8.93
CA VAL A 13 39.09 6.32 -8.58
C VAL A 13 39.13 7.85 -8.50
N GLY A 14 38.05 8.50 -8.93
CA GLY A 14 37.51 9.64 -8.18
C GLY A 14 37.70 11.05 -8.74
N THR A 15 36.59 11.81 -8.65
CA THR A 15 36.51 13.25 -8.30
C THR A 15 37.16 14.30 -9.22
N LEU A 16 36.65 15.52 -9.42
CA LEU A 16 35.38 16.28 -9.27
C LEU A 16 35.79 17.76 -9.56
N LEU A 17 34.83 18.71 -9.61
CA LEU A 17 35.01 20.18 -9.81
C LEU A 17 35.42 20.65 -11.24
N VAL A 18 35.07 21.87 -11.72
CA VAL A 18 33.93 22.81 -11.47
C VAL A 18 34.01 23.95 -12.53
N ALA A 19 32.94 24.75 -12.70
CA ALA A 19 32.84 25.99 -13.50
C ALA A 19 32.95 25.82 -15.04
N ALA A 20 32.10 26.38 -15.91
CA ALA A 20 31.19 27.54 -15.89
C ALA A 20 31.88 28.93 -15.90
N ALA A 21 32.12 29.49 -17.09
CA ALA A 21 31.79 30.89 -17.44
C ALA A 21 32.08 31.23 -18.93
N LEU A 22 31.29 32.16 -19.47
CA LEU A 22 31.63 33.11 -20.56
C LEU A 22 31.98 32.59 -21.96
N SER A 23 31.01 32.65 -22.88
CA SER A 23 31.09 33.58 -24.01
C SER A 23 29.68 33.82 -24.58
N GLY A 24 29.32 35.09 -24.79
CA GLY A 24 28.08 35.46 -25.48
C GLY A 24 28.40 36.19 -26.78
N ALA A 25 27.52 36.06 -27.78
CA ALA A 25 27.37 37.01 -28.88
C ALA A 25 26.04 36.75 -29.60
N ASP A 26 25.26 37.82 -29.77
CA ASP A 26 24.37 38.12 -30.91
C ASP A 26 23.51 37.02 -31.55
N ALA A 27 22.18 37.14 -31.41
CA ALA A 27 21.28 37.35 -32.55
C ALA A 27 19.81 37.59 -32.13
N GLN A 28 19.36 38.85 -32.23
CA GLN A 28 17.95 39.20 -32.43
C GLN A 28 17.94 40.43 -33.35
N PRO A 29 17.10 40.49 -34.40
CA PRO A 29 15.78 41.07 -34.18
C PRO A 29 14.64 40.48 -35.03
N ALA A 30 13.44 40.42 -34.46
CA ALA A 30 12.17 40.67 -35.16
C ALA A 30 11.05 40.81 -34.12
N ALA A 31 10.42 41.98 -34.07
CA ALA A 31 9.15 42.20 -33.37
C ALA A 31 8.08 42.59 -34.41
N PRO A 32 6.80 42.42 -34.08
CA PRO A 32 5.78 43.34 -34.55
C PRO A 32 5.21 44.16 -33.39
N ALA A 33 5.20 45.48 -33.57
CA ALA A 33 4.29 46.41 -32.90
C ALA A 33 2.91 46.37 -33.64
N ASP A 34 1.83 47.04 -33.26
CA ASP A 34 1.56 48.00 -32.17
C ASP A 34 0.03 48.07 -31.93
N GLY A 35 -0.44 48.77 -30.90
CA GLY A 35 -1.86 49.01 -30.60
C GLY A 35 -2.18 48.77 -29.11
N GLN A 36 -2.24 49.75 -28.21
CA GLN A 36 -2.91 51.07 -28.27
C GLN A 36 -4.38 50.92 -28.70
N ASN A 37 -5.41 51.48 -28.04
CA ASN A 37 -5.52 52.36 -26.87
C ASN A 37 -7.02 52.31 -26.38
N ALA A 38 -7.54 52.94 -25.32
CA ALA A 38 -7.06 53.88 -24.29
C ALA A 38 -8.06 53.91 -23.09
N GLN A 39 -7.62 54.39 -21.90
CA GLN A 39 -8.37 55.23 -20.92
C GLN A 39 -9.65 54.64 -20.22
N ALA A 40 -10.10 55.11 -19.04
CA ALA A 40 -9.52 55.86 -17.91
C ALA A 40 -10.55 55.90 -16.74
N VAL A 41 -10.32 56.76 -15.74
CA VAL A 41 -11.27 57.28 -14.72
C VAL A 41 -11.41 56.47 -13.40
N ALA A 42 -10.54 56.81 -12.45
CA ALA A 42 -10.91 57.05 -11.04
C ALA A 42 -11.48 58.51 -10.92
N PRO A 43 -12.09 59.01 -9.80
CA PRO A 43 -11.67 58.80 -8.40
C PRO A 43 -12.79 58.77 -7.32
N ALA A 44 -12.40 58.51 -6.06
CA ALA A 44 -12.67 59.38 -4.89
C ALA A 44 -12.57 58.62 -3.53
N ALA A 45 -11.73 59.11 -2.63
CA ALA A 45 -11.85 58.94 -1.16
C ALA A 45 -12.40 60.26 -0.57
N PRO A 46 -12.76 60.39 0.74
CA PRO A 46 -11.88 60.25 1.92
C PRO A 46 -12.58 59.44 3.06
N VAL A 47 -12.15 59.29 4.33
CA VAL A 47 -11.41 60.11 5.32
C VAL A 47 -10.73 59.19 6.36
N ALA A 48 -9.59 59.62 6.94
CA ALA A 48 -8.91 59.05 8.13
C ALA A 48 -8.80 60.17 9.22
N PRO A 49 -8.22 60.02 10.44
CA PRO A 49 -7.40 58.92 10.97
C PRO A 49 -7.63 58.52 12.46
N GLY A 50 -6.82 57.56 12.96
CA GLY A 50 -6.62 57.26 14.38
C GLY A 50 -5.26 56.55 14.57
N ALA A 51 -4.43 57.03 15.51
CA ALA A 51 -2.97 56.79 15.52
C ALA A 51 -2.50 55.54 16.31
N PRO A 52 -1.25 55.06 16.09
CA PRO A 52 -0.73 53.79 16.64
C PRO A 52 0.13 53.96 17.92
N GLY A 53 0.53 52.85 18.55
CA GLY A 53 1.49 52.85 19.67
C GLY A 53 2.28 51.55 19.83
N ALA A 54 3.61 51.64 19.76
CA ALA A 54 4.65 50.65 20.08
C ALA A 54 6.01 51.41 20.17
N PRO A 55 7.12 50.79 20.60
CA PRO A 55 7.38 50.01 21.82
C PRO A 55 8.62 50.57 22.61
N ALA A 56 9.19 49.78 23.54
CA ALA A 56 10.52 49.93 24.19
C ALA A 56 10.62 51.03 25.30
N ASP A 57 11.57 51.04 26.26
CA ASP A 57 12.71 50.13 26.54
C ASP A 57 13.25 50.25 28.00
N THR A 58 14.23 49.38 28.35
CA THR A 58 15.26 49.51 29.42
C THR A 58 14.90 49.50 30.93
N ALA A 59 15.50 48.58 31.71
CA ALA A 59 16.70 48.86 32.52
C ALA A 59 17.19 47.64 33.34
N ALA A 60 18.49 47.33 33.27
CA ALA A 60 19.22 46.47 34.23
C ALA A 60 19.84 47.36 35.35
N PRO A 61 20.49 46.86 36.43
CA PRO A 61 21.61 45.89 36.45
C PRO A 61 21.36 44.74 37.48
N ALA A 62 22.30 43.90 37.96
CA ALA A 62 23.76 43.86 37.89
C ALA A 62 24.35 42.43 38.03
N ALA A 63 25.68 42.32 37.92
CA ALA A 63 26.53 41.22 38.42
C ALA A 63 27.43 41.80 39.58
N PRO A 64 28.47 41.15 40.17
CA PRO A 64 29.17 39.91 39.76
C PRO A 64 29.75 39.01 40.91
N VAL A 65 30.68 38.12 40.50
CA VAL A 65 31.82 37.51 41.24
C VAL A 65 31.64 36.08 41.80
N ALA A 66 32.66 35.26 41.51
CA ALA A 66 32.89 33.87 41.93
C ALA A 66 33.75 33.85 43.24
N PRO A 67 34.65 32.89 43.60
CA PRO A 67 35.18 31.71 42.89
C PRO A 67 35.13 30.38 43.69
N ALA A 68 35.88 29.39 43.20
CA ALA A 68 35.97 28.02 43.69
C ALA A 68 36.91 27.83 44.91
N ASP A 69 36.68 26.73 45.64
CA ASP A 69 37.68 25.97 46.41
C ASP A 69 37.15 24.52 46.51
N THR A 70 37.77 23.50 45.88
CA THR A 70 38.98 22.71 46.23
C THR A 70 38.71 21.47 47.11
N ALA A 71 39.65 20.51 46.99
CA ALA A 71 39.89 19.36 47.87
C ALA A 71 38.91 18.16 47.87
N ALA A 72 39.32 17.11 47.15
CA ALA A 72 39.25 15.75 47.71
C ALA A 72 40.24 15.63 48.91
N PRO A 73 40.14 14.60 49.76
CA PRO A 73 41.02 13.46 49.50
C PRO A 73 40.39 12.08 49.79
N ALA A 74 41.04 11.04 49.25
CA ALA A 74 40.81 9.65 49.61
C ALA A 74 41.49 9.28 50.95
N VAL A 75 40.97 8.28 51.63
CA VAL A 75 41.73 7.42 52.56
C VAL A 75 41.27 5.97 52.35
N GLU A 76 42.22 5.04 52.33
CA GLU A 76 42.01 3.62 51.99
C GLU A 76 41.72 2.70 53.18
N ALA A 77 41.40 1.45 52.83
CA ALA A 77 41.78 0.19 53.49
C ALA A 77 40.93 -0.36 54.65
N GLY A 78 40.48 -1.62 54.50
CA GLY A 78 39.84 -2.38 55.58
C GLY A 78 39.08 -3.67 55.18
N VAL A 79 39.79 -4.65 54.62
CA VAL A 79 39.54 -6.12 54.51
C VAL A 79 38.50 -6.68 55.56
N VAL A 80 37.62 -7.69 55.35
CA VAL A 80 37.85 -9.14 55.01
C VAL A 80 36.55 -9.94 54.66
N ALA A 81 36.65 -10.85 53.66
CA ALA A 81 35.96 -12.15 53.40
C ALA A 81 34.46 -12.32 53.06
N GLY A 82 34.19 -13.41 52.29
CA GLY A 82 32.89 -13.96 51.86
C GLY A 82 32.73 -13.99 50.32
N GLU A 83 33.34 -14.91 49.54
CA GLU A 83 32.85 -16.28 49.23
C GLU A 83 31.37 -16.30 48.75
N GLU A 84 30.96 -16.86 47.59
CA GLU A 84 31.54 -17.87 46.69
C GLU A 84 31.25 -17.65 45.18
N ALA A 85 31.98 -18.44 44.40
CA ALA A 85 32.01 -18.67 42.96
C ALA A 85 30.68 -18.93 42.20
N LEU A 86 30.67 -18.47 40.93
CA LEU A 86 29.96 -19.04 39.78
C LEU A 86 30.29 -20.54 39.61
N PRO A 87 29.46 -21.41 38.94
CA PRO A 87 29.56 -21.48 37.46
C PRO A 87 28.37 -22.08 36.64
N GLU A 88 28.55 -22.03 35.31
CA GLU A 88 28.01 -22.87 34.21
C GLU A 88 26.51 -22.81 33.78
N SER A 89 26.33 -22.47 32.49
CA SER A 89 25.36 -23.10 31.56
C SER A 89 26.07 -24.32 30.90
N PRO A 90 25.43 -25.36 30.31
CA PRO A 90 24.34 -25.32 29.32
C PRO A 90 23.26 -26.42 29.65
N PRO A 91 22.54 -27.14 28.74
CA PRO A 91 22.35 -27.07 27.28
C PRO A 91 20.88 -27.16 26.80
N GLU A 92 20.70 -27.45 25.51
CA GLU A 92 19.42 -27.78 24.84
C GLU A 92 19.09 -29.28 24.90
N GLU A 93 17.80 -29.68 24.96
CA GLU A 93 17.26 -30.76 24.11
C GLU A 93 15.71 -30.90 24.13
N ALA A 94 15.16 -31.27 22.97
CA ALA A 94 13.97 -32.10 22.74
C ALA A 94 12.62 -31.85 23.46
N THR A 95 11.80 -31.00 22.85
CA THR A 95 10.41 -31.31 22.38
C THR A 95 9.63 -32.50 22.99
N ALA A 96 8.50 -32.23 23.69
CA ALA A 96 7.20 -32.90 23.45
C ALA A 96 6.00 -32.23 24.16
N ALA A 97 4.98 -31.87 23.37
CA ALA A 97 3.55 -31.79 23.70
C ALA A 97 3.05 -31.22 25.06
N GLY A 98 2.44 -30.02 25.02
CA GLY A 98 1.55 -29.52 26.09
C GLY A 98 1.23 -28.04 25.91
N GLY A 99 0.01 -27.70 25.46
CA GLY A 99 -0.34 -26.32 25.13
C GLY A 99 -0.64 -25.44 26.35
N GLY A 100 -0.30 -24.15 26.28
CA GLY A 100 -0.60 -23.19 27.35
C GLY A 100 -0.09 -21.79 27.08
N GLN A 101 -1.00 -20.93 26.62
CA GLN A 101 -0.97 -19.46 26.66
C GLN A 101 0.22 -18.80 27.42
N ALA A 102 1.29 -18.45 26.70
CA ALA A 102 2.21 -17.39 27.13
C ALA A 102 1.55 -16.01 26.91
N ALA A 103 0.45 -15.77 27.64
CA ALA A 103 -0.08 -14.43 27.79
C ALA A 103 0.92 -13.61 28.62
N LEU A 104 1.10 -12.35 28.26
CA LEU A 104 1.76 -11.37 29.12
C LEU A 104 0.89 -11.17 30.37
N GLN A 105 1.13 -12.00 31.38
CA GLN A 105 0.54 -11.88 32.71
C GLN A 105 1.26 -10.75 33.42
N THR A 106 0.71 -9.54 33.30
CA THR A 106 0.89 -8.52 34.34
C THR A 106 0.16 -9.07 35.58
N ASP A 107 0.90 -9.72 36.47
CA ASP A 107 0.37 -10.36 37.69
C ASP A 107 -0.02 -9.36 38.78
N ASP A 108 -0.59 -8.22 38.39
CA ASP A 108 -1.18 -7.24 39.28
C ASP A 108 -2.47 -7.84 39.89
N PRO A 109 -2.49 -8.20 41.18
CA PRO A 109 -3.62 -8.89 41.78
C PRO A 109 -4.88 -8.01 41.82
N GLU A 110 -4.72 -6.69 41.77
CA GLU A 110 -5.80 -5.71 41.71
C GLU A 110 -6.43 -5.63 40.32
N ALA A 111 -5.62 -5.62 39.25
CA ALA A 111 -6.12 -5.67 37.88
C ALA A 111 -6.90 -6.98 37.63
N GLN A 112 -6.42 -8.11 38.16
CA GLN A 112 -7.15 -9.38 38.10
C GLN A 112 -8.49 -9.33 38.85
N LYS A 113 -8.54 -8.70 40.05
CA LYS A 113 -9.81 -8.52 40.80
C LYS A 113 -10.80 -7.66 40.02
N LEU A 114 -10.35 -6.52 39.47
CA LEU A 114 -11.19 -5.61 38.68
C LEU A 114 -11.73 -6.28 37.40
N GLN A 115 -10.91 -7.08 36.70
CA GLN A 115 -11.37 -7.87 35.56
C GLN A 115 -12.42 -8.94 35.95
N ARG A 116 -12.26 -9.60 37.11
CA ARG A 116 -13.27 -10.55 37.64
C ARG A 116 -14.58 -9.83 37.95
N GLN A 117 -14.53 -8.67 38.63
CA GLN A 117 -15.69 -7.85 38.95
C GLN A 117 -16.44 -7.39 37.68
N ILE A 118 -15.73 -6.89 36.67
CA ILE A 118 -16.32 -6.50 35.37
C ILE A 118 -17.02 -7.70 34.71
N ARG A 119 -16.37 -8.88 34.68
CA ARG A 119 -16.95 -10.10 34.10
C ARG A 119 -18.23 -10.55 34.82
N ASP A 120 -18.25 -10.46 36.14
CA ASP A 120 -19.42 -10.82 36.95
C ASP A 120 -20.56 -9.81 36.76
N LEU A 121 -20.26 -8.50 36.69
CA LEU A 121 -21.24 -7.47 36.36
C LEU A 121 -21.82 -7.64 34.95
N GLN A 122 -20.98 -7.93 33.94
CA GLN A 122 -21.43 -8.25 32.58
C GLN A 122 -22.37 -9.46 32.57
N ARG A 123 -22.01 -10.56 33.26
CA ARG A 123 -22.84 -11.76 33.37
C ARG A 123 -24.17 -11.48 34.06
N ARG A 124 -24.17 -10.72 35.17
CA ARG A 124 -25.39 -10.32 35.90
C ARG A 124 -26.28 -9.41 35.06
N ALA A 125 -25.71 -8.41 34.38
CA ALA A 125 -26.42 -7.52 33.46
C ALA A 125 -27.11 -8.30 32.34
N GLN A 126 -26.39 -9.20 31.66
CA GLN A 126 -26.93 -10.05 30.60
C GLN A 126 -28.05 -10.97 31.11
N ALA A 127 -27.84 -11.65 32.24
CA ALA A 127 -28.84 -12.55 32.82
C ALA A 127 -30.13 -11.81 33.24
N ASN A 128 -30.00 -10.62 33.82
CA ASN A 128 -31.14 -9.81 34.22
C ASN A 128 -31.87 -9.18 33.02
N PHE A 129 -31.14 -8.72 32.00
CA PHE A 129 -31.71 -8.21 30.75
C PHE A 129 -32.46 -9.29 29.96
N ALA A 130 -31.97 -10.53 29.98
CA ALA A 130 -32.61 -11.67 29.31
C ALA A 130 -33.91 -12.11 30.03
N ARG A 131 -33.93 -12.08 31.38
CA ARG A 131 -35.10 -12.48 32.19
C ARG A 131 -36.26 -11.50 32.13
N GLY A 132 -35.99 -10.21 31.88
CA GLY A 132 -37.03 -9.19 31.69
C GLY A 132 -37.80 -8.79 32.96
N GLY A 133 -38.86 -8.00 32.77
CA GLY A 133 -39.74 -7.53 33.83
C GLY A 133 -39.01 -6.71 34.91
N ALA A 134 -39.34 -6.97 36.18
CA ALA A 134 -38.78 -6.23 37.33
C ALA A 134 -37.24 -6.27 37.45
N ARG A 135 -36.55 -7.22 36.78
CA ARG A 135 -35.08 -7.31 36.78
C ARG A 135 -34.38 -6.37 35.79
N ILE A 136 -35.12 -5.65 34.95
CA ILE A 136 -34.53 -4.65 34.04
C ILE A 136 -33.88 -3.50 34.84
N GLU A 137 -34.48 -3.08 35.96
CA GLU A 137 -33.90 -2.10 36.90
C GLU A 137 -32.54 -2.56 37.48
N GLU A 138 -32.43 -3.84 37.84
CA GLU A 138 -31.14 -4.43 38.27
C GLU A 138 -30.13 -4.47 37.11
N ALA A 139 -30.57 -4.78 35.89
CA ALA A 139 -29.72 -4.72 34.71
C ALA A 139 -29.20 -3.29 34.47
N ARG A 140 -30.04 -2.25 34.65
CA ARG A 140 -29.64 -0.84 34.55
C ARG A 140 -28.55 -0.50 35.56
N ARG A 141 -28.69 -0.92 36.82
CA ARG A 141 -27.69 -0.71 37.87
C ARG A 141 -26.36 -1.41 37.53
N ASN A 142 -26.40 -2.69 37.16
CA ASN A 142 -25.20 -3.44 36.78
C ASN A 142 -24.46 -2.80 35.57
N VAL A 143 -25.19 -2.27 34.58
CA VAL A 143 -24.58 -1.58 33.43
C VAL A 143 -24.06 -0.17 33.81
N ALA A 144 -24.74 0.55 34.70
CA ALA A 144 -24.24 1.83 35.22
C ALA A 144 -22.93 1.64 36.01
N GLU A 145 -22.81 0.59 36.81
CA GLU A 145 -21.55 0.22 37.48
C GLU A 145 -20.44 -0.11 36.47
N LEU A 146 -20.75 -0.81 35.37
CA LEU A 146 -19.77 -1.06 34.30
C LEU A 146 -19.30 0.24 33.63
N ILE A 147 -20.19 1.22 33.42
CA ILE A 147 -19.83 2.54 32.89
C ILE A 147 -18.96 3.31 33.89
N ASN A 148 -19.25 3.24 35.20
CA ASN A 148 -18.42 3.88 36.22
C ASN A 148 -17.01 3.29 36.28
N LEU A 149 -16.87 1.96 36.10
CA LEU A 149 -15.57 1.27 36.05
C LEU A 149 -14.80 1.52 34.74
N GLN A 150 -15.51 1.69 33.61
CA GLN A 150 -14.93 1.84 32.27
C GLN A 150 -15.75 2.84 31.41
N PRO A 151 -15.60 4.16 31.63
CA PRO A 151 -16.45 5.18 31.01
C PRO A 151 -16.38 5.24 29.48
N TYR A 152 -15.23 4.91 28.90
CA TYR A 152 -14.94 5.07 27.46
C TYR A 152 -15.35 3.87 26.59
N VAL A 153 -16.04 2.88 27.14
CA VAL A 153 -16.46 1.68 26.39
C VAL A 153 -17.86 1.88 25.82
N ALA A 154 -17.93 2.25 24.53
CA ALA A 154 -19.18 2.47 23.79
C ALA A 154 -20.21 1.32 23.95
N GLY A 155 -19.74 0.07 24.04
CA GLY A 155 -20.59 -1.11 24.24
C GLY A 155 -21.43 -1.09 25.52
N TYR A 156 -20.96 -0.46 26.60
CA TYR A 156 -21.75 -0.34 27.84
C TYR A 156 -22.81 0.77 27.73
N HIS A 157 -22.51 1.90 27.08
CA HIS A 157 -23.51 2.93 26.80
C HIS A 157 -24.60 2.41 25.85
N LEU A 158 -24.25 1.57 24.87
CA LEU A 158 -25.22 0.89 24.01
C LEU A 158 -26.07 -0.12 24.80
N ALA A 159 -25.45 -0.90 25.70
CA ALA A 159 -26.20 -1.80 26.59
C ALA A 159 -27.17 -1.02 27.49
N LEU A 160 -26.77 0.15 28.00
CA LEU A 160 -27.63 1.04 28.78
C LEU A 160 -28.79 1.59 27.94
N ALA A 161 -28.54 2.02 26.71
CA ALA A 161 -29.59 2.46 25.78
C ALA A 161 -30.61 1.33 25.49
N LEU A 162 -30.16 0.08 25.33
CA LEU A 162 -31.04 -1.07 25.15
C LEU A 162 -31.86 -1.42 26.41
N VAL A 163 -31.29 -1.22 27.61
CA VAL A 163 -32.01 -1.33 28.88
C VAL A 163 -33.09 -0.25 29.00
N LEU A 164 -32.73 1.02 28.78
CA LEU A 164 -33.67 2.17 28.80
C LEU A 164 -34.80 2.00 27.78
N ARG A 165 -34.50 1.45 26.59
CA ARG A 165 -35.51 1.09 25.58
C ARG A 165 -36.51 0.06 26.10
N LYS A 166 -36.08 -0.96 26.86
CA LYS A 166 -36.99 -1.92 27.51
C LYS A 166 -37.79 -1.32 28.68
N GLU A 167 -37.27 -0.29 29.34
CA GLU A 167 -37.99 0.48 30.37
C GLU A 167 -39.00 1.48 29.77
N GLY A 168 -38.96 1.73 28.46
CA GLY A 168 -39.77 2.76 27.79
C GLY A 168 -39.23 4.19 27.96
N ARG A 169 -37.99 4.37 28.46
CA ARG A 169 -37.33 5.68 28.66
C ARG A 169 -36.62 6.14 27.38
N THR A 170 -37.43 6.39 26.37
CA THR A 170 -37.02 6.70 24.98
C THR A 170 -36.10 7.93 24.87
N ASP A 171 -36.37 8.99 25.64
CA ASP A 171 -35.60 10.24 25.60
C ASP A 171 -34.18 10.09 26.18
N GLU A 172 -34.01 9.27 27.22
CA GLU A 172 -32.71 8.96 27.80
C GLU A 172 -31.95 7.95 26.95
N GLN A 173 -32.66 6.98 26.35
CA GLN A 173 -32.10 6.11 25.31
C GLN A 173 -31.49 6.97 24.19
N PHE A 174 -32.21 7.96 23.65
CA PHE A 174 -31.72 8.77 22.54
C PHE A 174 -30.47 9.58 22.90
N ARG A 175 -30.38 10.10 24.14
CA ARG A 175 -29.15 10.71 24.65
C ARG A 175 -28.01 9.70 24.69
N LYS A 176 -28.21 8.52 25.28
CA LYS A 176 -27.19 7.46 25.33
C LYS A 176 -26.80 6.91 23.97
N LEU A 177 -27.66 6.96 22.96
CA LEU A 177 -27.30 6.63 21.59
C LEU A 177 -26.35 7.67 20.97
N LYS A 178 -26.40 8.95 21.37
CA LYS A 178 -25.40 9.95 20.96
C LYS A 178 -24.05 9.70 21.61
N ASP A 179 -24.02 9.45 22.93
CA ASP A 179 -22.80 9.08 23.65
C ASP A 179 -22.09 7.86 22.99
N VAL A 180 -22.85 6.91 22.40
CA VAL A 180 -22.29 5.77 21.66
C VAL A 180 -21.66 6.17 20.33
N LEU A 181 -22.21 7.16 19.61
CA LEU A 181 -21.58 7.69 18.38
C LEU A 181 -20.30 8.46 18.73
N ASP A 182 -20.34 9.32 19.75
CA ASP A 182 -19.19 10.11 20.20
C ASP A 182 -18.02 9.23 20.67
N LEU A 183 -18.32 8.01 21.15
CA LEU A 183 -17.35 6.98 21.52
C LEU A 183 -17.00 5.99 20.39
N ASN A 184 -17.34 6.28 19.13
CA ASN A 184 -17.12 5.45 17.94
C ASN A 184 -17.66 4.01 18.08
N GLY A 185 -18.90 3.88 18.58
CA GLY A 185 -19.64 2.63 18.66
C GLY A 185 -20.23 2.15 17.32
N PRO A 186 -21.04 1.08 17.31
CA PRO A 186 -21.60 0.50 16.08
C PRO A 186 -22.72 1.37 15.50
N GLU A 187 -22.34 2.32 14.64
CA GLU A 187 -23.21 3.31 13.99
C GLU A 187 -24.46 2.71 13.35
N GLN A 188 -24.35 1.53 12.72
CA GLN A 188 -25.45 0.83 12.05
C GLN A 188 -26.62 0.58 13.02
N ILE A 189 -26.29 0.06 14.21
CA ILE A 189 -27.26 -0.30 15.25
C ILE A 189 -27.80 0.97 15.89
N VAL A 190 -26.93 1.97 16.10
CA VAL A 190 -27.34 3.25 16.68
C VAL A 190 -28.33 3.98 15.78
N HIS A 191 -28.05 4.11 14.49
CA HIS A 191 -28.93 4.79 13.53
C HIS A 191 -30.26 4.04 13.35
N LEU A 192 -30.27 2.70 13.40
CA LEU A 192 -31.52 1.93 13.44
C LEU A 192 -32.37 2.25 14.69
N LEU A 193 -31.74 2.32 15.87
CA LEU A 193 -32.43 2.65 17.13
C LEU A 193 -32.86 4.12 17.21
N MET A 194 -32.14 5.03 16.54
CA MET A 194 -32.58 6.42 16.35
C MET A 194 -33.78 6.50 15.40
N ALA A 195 -33.81 5.74 14.31
CA ALA A 195 -34.97 5.68 13.43
C ALA A 195 -36.24 5.19 14.16
N GLU A 196 -36.10 4.20 15.03
CA GLU A 196 -37.16 3.74 15.93
C GLU A 196 -37.66 4.86 16.86
N PHE A 197 -36.76 5.62 17.49
CA PHE A 197 -37.11 6.76 18.33
C PHE A 197 -37.89 7.85 17.56
N HIS A 198 -37.41 8.24 16.38
CA HIS A 198 -38.09 9.21 15.52
C HIS A 198 -39.47 8.72 15.06
N MET A 199 -39.62 7.43 14.72
CA MET A 199 -40.93 6.84 14.38
C MET A 199 -41.90 6.82 15.55
N GLN A 200 -41.45 6.53 16.77
CA GLN A 200 -42.31 6.60 17.97
C GLN A 200 -42.81 8.03 18.25
N ARG A 201 -42.07 9.05 17.80
CA ARG A 201 -42.47 10.47 17.85
C ARG A 201 -43.23 10.95 16.61
N GLY A 202 -43.49 10.09 15.63
CA GLY A 202 -44.14 10.45 14.36
C GLY A 202 -43.25 11.24 13.38
N GLN A 203 -41.95 11.40 13.67
CA GLN A 203 -40.99 12.17 12.87
C GLN A 203 -40.47 11.34 11.68
N ARG A 204 -41.37 11.06 10.72
CA ARG A 204 -41.13 10.14 9.58
C ARG A 204 -39.90 10.53 8.74
N THR A 205 -39.68 11.82 8.49
CA THR A 205 -38.54 12.32 7.69
C THR A 205 -37.19 12.04 8.37
N GLU A 206 -37.09 12.31 9.67
CA GLU A 206 -35.89 12.05 10.47
C GLU A 206 -35.62 10.55 10.61
N ALA A 207 -36.69 9.75 10.76
CA ALA A 207 -36.58 8.29 10.74
C ALA A 207 -36.01 7.76 9.42
N PHE A 208 -36.46 8.28 8.27
CA PHE A 208 -35.90 7.91 6.97
C PHE A 208 -34.43 8.29 6.81
N ALA A 209 -34.04 9.48 7.26
CA ALA A 209 -32.63 9.89 7.24
C ALA A 209 -31.75 8.97 8.12
N ALA A 210 -32.26 8.54 9.29
CA ALA A 210 -31.58 7.60 10.16
C ALA A 210 -31.52 6.18 9.56
N LEU A 211 -32.58 5.67 8.93
CA LEU A 211 -32.54 4.39 8.22
C LEU A 211 -31.54 4.40 7.07
N ARG A 212 -31.51 5.47 6.27
CA ARG A 212 -30.55 5.63 5.16
C ARG A 212 -29.11 5.52 5.66
N LYS A 213 -28.75 6.24 6.74
CA LYS A 213 -27.43 6.14 7.37
C LYS A 213 -27.11 4.72 7.85
N ALA A 214 -28.09 4.01 8.44
CA ALA A 214 -27.88 2.63 8.87
C ALA A 214 -27.48 1.69 7.71
N ALA A 215 -28.06 1.87 6.51
CA ALA A 215 -27.65 1.14 5.30
C ALA A 215 -26.34 1.62 4.69
N GLU A 216 -26.06 2.92 4.69
CA GLU A 216 -24.77 3.47 4.24
C GLU A 216 -23.63 2.89 5.09
N CYS A 217 -23.85 2.69 6.39
CA CYS A 217 -22.94 1.97 7.29
C CYS A 217 -22.99 0.43 7.13
N GLY A 218 -23.75 -0.13 6.17
CA GLY A 218 -23.74 -1.55 5.78
C GLY A 218 -24.90 -2.44 6.28
N MET A 219 -25.96 -1.89 6.90
CA MET A 219 -27.09 -2.68 7.39
C MET A 219 -28.15 -2.97 6.33
N LYS A 220 -28.62 -4.22 6.24
CA LYS A 220 -29.84 -4.58 5.49
C LYS A 220 -31.09 -4.09 6.21
N ILE A 221 -31.61 -2.92 5.81
CA ILE A 221 -32.77 -2.28 6.46
C ILE A 221 -34.05 -3.11 6.30
N SER A 222 -34.21 -3.79 5.16
CA SER A 222 -35.37 -4.62 4.82
C SER A 222 -35.66 -5.67 5.92
N ASP A 223 -34.64 -6.42 6.36
CA ASP A 223 -34.74 -7.36 7.49
C ASP A 223 -34.92 -6.66 8.85
N ALA A 224 -34.31 -5.49 9.04
CA ALA A 224 -34.31 -4.77 10.32
C ALA A 224 -35.68 -4.17 10.65
N VAL A 225 -36.37 -3.61 9.65
CA VAL A 225 -37.71 -3.02 9.76
C VAL A 225 -38.77 -4.07 10.11
N VAL A 226 -38.66 -5.29 9.59
CA VAL A 226 -39.58 -6.40 9.94
C VAL A 226 -39.49 -6.76 11.44
N LYS A 227 -38.27 -6.73 12.01
CA LYS A 227 -37.98 -7.12 13.40
C LYS A 227 -38.38 -6.07 14.43
N LEU A 228 -38.71 -4.84 14.03
CA LEU A 228 -38.95 -3.70 14.92
C LEU A 228 -40.39 -3.19 14.77
N PRO A 229 -41.30 -3.48 15.74
CA PRO A 229 -42.71 -3.08 15.66
C PRO A 229 -42.99 -1.62 15.27
N PRO A 230 -42.33 -0.59 15.83
CA PRO A 230 -42.60 0.81 15.44
C PRO A 230 -42.17 1.16 14.01
N LEU A 231 -41.30 0.34 13.40
CA LEU A 231 -40.87 0.53 12.01
C LEU A 231 -41.74 -0.25 11.02
N GLN A 232 -42.51 -1.26 11.44
CA GLN A 232 -43.30 -2.12 10.53
C GLN A 232 -44.27 -1.31 9.64
N ASN A 233 -44.76 -0.18 10.12
CA ASN A 233 -45.60 0.75 9.35
C ASN A 233 -44.89 1.29 8.09
N LEU A 234 -43.55 1.40 8.11
CA LEU A 234 -42.76 1.81 6.96
C LEU A 234 -42.64 0.71 5.90
N ARG A 235 -42.85 -0.57 6.22
CA ARG A 235 -42.67 -1.68 5.26
C ARG A 235 -43.49 -1.50 3.97
N ASN A 236 -44.69 -0.93 4.09
CA ASN A 236 -45.62 -0.72 2.98
C ASN A 236 -45.53 0.70 2.39
N ASP A 237 -44.61 1.53 2.89
CA ASP A 237 -44.39 2.88 2.38
C ASP A 237 -43.68 2.82 1.01
N THR A 238 -44.03 3.74 0.12
CA THR A 238 -43.38 3.84 -1.19
C THR A 238 -41.96 4.39 -1.08
N GLU A 239 -41.70 5.28 -0.12
CA GLU A 239 -40.38 5.94 0.02
C GLU A 239 -39.33 4.99 0.60
N PHE A 240 -39.53 4.41 1.79
CA PHE A 240 -39.84 2.98 1.83
C PHE A 240 -39.11 2.03 0.87
N VAL A 241 -39.93 1.39 0.07
CA VAL A 241 -39.54 0.41 -0.95
C VAL A 241 -38.52 1.00 -1.94
N LYS A 242 -38.63 2.27 -2.33
CA LYS A 242 -37.61 2.93 -3.18
C LYS A 242 -36.24 2.95 -2.50
N LEU A 243 -36.16 3.40 -1.25
CA LEU A 243 -34.91 3.47 -0.49
C LEU A 243 -34.26 2.08 -0.37
N THR A 244 -35.05 1.04 -0.08
CA THR A 244 -34.53 -0.33 -0.05
C THR A 244 -34.05 -0.79 -1.42
N LEU A 245 -34.81 -0.54 -2.50
CA LEU A 245 -34.44 -0.96 -3.86
C LEU A 245 -33.22 -0.18 -4.38
N GLU A 246 -33.12 1.12 -4.12
CA GLU A 246 -31.94 1.93 -4.45
C GLU A 246 -30.70 1.31 -3.79
N LEU A 247 -30.71 1.14 -2.47
CA LEU A 247 -29.55 0.68 -1.70
C LEU A 247 -29.22 -0.80 -1.95
N GLU A 248 -30.22 -1.66 -2.12
CA GLU A 248 -30.00 -3.05 -2.54
C GLU A 248 -29.49 -3.14 -3.98
N SER A 249 -29.97 -2.29 -4.91
CA SER A 249 -29.43 -2.21 -6.27
C SER A 249 -27.98 -1.72 -6.30
N PHE A 250 -27.57 -0.83 -5.39
CA PHE A 250 -26.15 -0.49 -5.22
C PHE A 250 -25.33 -1.72 -4.83
N THR A 251 -25.81 -2.59 -3.92
CA THR A 251 -25.10 -3.83 -3.60
C THR A 251 -25.02 -4.78 -4.80
N LEU A 252 -26.10 -4.93 -5.57
CA LEU A 252 -26.12 -5.76 -6.79
C LEU A 252 -25.30 -5.18 -7.96
N ARG A 253 -25.12 -3.86 -8.02
CA ARG A 253 -24.28 -3.20 -9.02
C ARG A 253 -22.79 -3.20 -8.64
N SER A 254 -22.49 -3.32 -7.33
CA SER A 254 -21.14 -3.60 -6.82
C SER A 254 -20.75 -5.08 -6.86
N LEU A 255 -21.73 -5.98 -7.04
CA LEU A 255 -21.54 -7.40 -7.30
C LEU A 255 -21.57 -7.62 -8.81
N ASP A 256 -20.40 -7.64 -9.45
CA ASP A 256 -20.26 -7.93 -10.87
C ASP A 256 -21.03 -9.21 -11.27
N MET A 257 -22.19 -9.03 -11.92
CA MET A 257 -23.06 -10.09 -12.44
C MET A 257 -22.44 -10.87 -13.62
N THR A 258 -21.13 -10.73 -13.83
CA THR A 258 -20.31 -11.44 -14.79
C THR A 258 -19.53 -12.61 -14.17
N SER A 259 -19.37 -12.68 -12.84
CA SER A 259 -18.55 -13.72 -12.17
C SER A 259 -19.35 -14.83 -11.48
N ALA A 260 -20.61 -14.60 -11.11
CA ALA A 260 -21.50 -15.62 -10.58
C ALA A 260 -22.38 -16.17 -11.71
N LYS A 261 -22.20 -17.45 -12.06
CA LYS A 261 -23.00 -18.14 -13.09
C LYS A 261 -24.48 -18.18 -12.70
N PHE A 262 -25.26 -17.21 -13.20
CA PHE A 262 -26.72 -17.26 -13.15
C PHE A 262 -27.18 -18.50 -13.91
N HIS A 263 -27.59 -19.54 -13.16
CA HIS A 263 -28.11 -20.77 -13.74
C HIS A 263 -29.60 -20.56 -14.01
N ASP A 264 -29.99 -20.68 -15.28
CA ASP A 264 -31.37 -20.46 -15.72
C ASP A 264 -32.33 -21.40 -14.98
N PRO A 265 -33.29 -20.87 -14.19
CA PRO A 265 -34.14 -21.67 -13.30
C PRO A 265 -35.13 -22.57 -14.05
N PHE A 266 -35.24 -22.46 -15.37
CA PHE A 266 -36.15 -23.27 -16.20
C PHE A 266 -35.47 -24.42 -16.95
N VAL A 267 -34.17 -24.65 -16.75
CA VAL A 267 -33.47 -25.83 -17.29
C VAL A 267 -33.42 -26.95 -16.25
N PRO A 268 -34.07 -28.12 -16.48
CA PRO A 268 -34.02 -29.23 -15.53
C PRO A 268 -32.62 -29.87 -15.49
N SER A 269 -31.78 -29.42 -14.58
CA SER A 269 -30.51 -30.07 -14.26
C SER A 269 -30.77 -31.44 -13.63
N ALA A 270 -30.81 -32.48 -14.46
CA ALA A 270 -31.23 -33.84 -14.13
C ALA A 270 -30.29 -34.61 -13.16
N LYS A 271 -29.43 -33.91 -12.41
CA LYS A 271 -28.40 -34.48 -11.51
C LYS A 271 -28.20 -33.67 -10.22
N TRP A 272 -29.28 -33.22 -9.57
CA TRP A 272 -29.20 -32.77 -8.18
C TRP A 272 -29.24 -33.99 -7.23
N LYS A 273 -28.08 -34.37 -6.70
CA LYS A 273 -27.98 -35.15 -5.46
C LYS A 273 -27.70 -34.20 -4.29
N PRO A 274 -28.26 -34.42 -3.09
CA PRO A 274 -27.93 -33.60 -1.94
C PRO A 274 -26.45 -33.77 -1.58
N VAL A 275 -25.78 -32.66 -1.27
CA VAL A 275 -24.36 -32.66 -0.90
C VAL A 275 -24.22 -33.28 0.49
N GLN A 276 -23.72 -34.51 0.55
CA GLN A 276 -23.04 -35.02 1.74
C GLN A 276 -21.62 -34.42 1.80
N GLU A 277 -21.11 -34.28 3.03
CA GLU A 277 -19.81 -33.71 3.37
C GLU A 277 -18.68 -34.15 2.43
N GLN A 278 -18.21 -33.27 1.55
CA GLN A 278 -17.04 -33.54 0.73
C GLN A 278 -15.75 -33.21 1.45
N LYS A 279 -15.05 -34.27 1.84
CA LYS A 279 -13.64 -34.24 2.28
C LYS A 279 -12.76 -33.56 1.22
N LYS A 280 -11.75 -32.84 1.72
CA LYS A 280 -10.55 -32.32 1.03
C LYS A 280 -10.31 -32.88 -0.39
N GLY A 281 -10.46 -32.02 -1.40
CA GLY A 281 -9.86 -32.18 -2.73
C GLY A 281 -8.94 -31.00 -3.03
N LYS A 282 -7.67 -31.28 -3.39
CA LYS A 282 -6.74 -30.22 -3.82
C LYS A 282 -7.13 -29.77 -5.24
N GLY A 283 -7.66 -28.55 -5.36
CA GLY A 283 -7.75 -27.80 -6.61
C GLY A 283 -7.25 -26.39 -6.35
N LYS A 284 -6.33 -25.89 -7.18
CA LYS A 284 -5.83 -24.51 -7.06
C LYS A 284 -6.85 -23.54 -7.63
N ASP A 285 -6.73 -22.28 -7.20
CA ASP A 285 -7.31 -21.10 -7.84
C ASP A 285 -8.85 -20.94 -7.69
N ALA A 286 -9.33 -21.21 -6.48
CA ALA A 286 -10.39 -20.44 -5.86
C ALA A 286 -9.96 -20.07 -4.43
N VAL A 287 -9.24 -18.95 -4.29
CA VAL A 287 -8.96 -18.39 -2.96
C VAL A 287 -10.24 -17.71 -2.49
N GLU A 288 -11.12 -18.49 -1.87
CA GLU A 288 -12.00 -17.92 -0.85
C GLU A 288 -11.10 -17.22 0.16
N GLU A 289 -11.29 -15.92 0.35
CA GLU A 289 -10.54 -15.13 1.34
C GLU A 289 -10.98 -15.53 2.76
N ILE A 290 -10.52 -16.71 3.19
CA ILE A 290 -10.70 -17.22 4.53
C ILE A 290 -9.98 -16.24 5.46
N ALA A 291 -10.77 -15.44 6.18
CA ALA A 291 -10.25 -14.50 7.16
C ALA A 291 -9.30 -15.22 8.13
N TYR A 292 -8.10 -14.64 8.33
CA TYR A 292 -7.04 -15.30 9.09
C TYR A 292 -7.52 -15.69 10.49
N THR A 293 -7.11 -16.85 10.99
CA THR A 293 -7.39 -17.22 12.38
C THR A 293 -6.73 -16.21 13.33
N GLN A 294 -7.28 -16.03 14.54
CA GLN A 294 -6.75 -15.08 15.53
C GLN A 294 -5.26 -15.31 15.84
N GLN A 295 -4.80 -16.57 15.84
CA GLN A 295 -3.40 -16.92 16.04
C GLN A 295 -2.52 -16.51 14.86
N GLN A 296 -2.98 -16.73 13.63
CA GLN A 296 -2.27 -16.27 12.41
C GLN A 296 -2.22 -14.74 12.36
N GLN A 297 -3.31 -14.03 12.67
CA GLN A 297 -3.31 -12.56 12.74
C GLN A 297 -2.27 -12.04 13.76
N ALA A 298 -2.14 -12.69 14.92
CA ALA A 298 -1.12 -12.34 15.91
C ALA A 298 0.32 -12.63 15.42
N GLN A 299 0.56 -13.75 14.75
CA GLN A 299 1.86 -14.09 14.17
C GLN A 299 2.27 -13.12 13.05
N LEU A 300 1.35 -12.77 12.16
CA LEU A 300 1.60 -11.80 11.08
C LEU A 300 1.94 -10.41 11.64
N LEU A 301 1.28 -9.98 12.72
CA LEU A 301 1.63 -8.72 13.40
C LEU A 301 2.97 -8.78 14.12
N LEU A 302 3.34 -9.92 14.73
CA LEU A 302 4.65 -10.09 15.35
C LEU A 302 5.76 -10.01 14.29
N ASN A 303 5.57 -10.70 13.16
CA ASN A 303 6.48 -10.66 12.03
C ASN A 303 6.59 -9.24 11.45
N ALA A 304 5.47 -8.52 11.32
CA ALA A 304 5.45 -7.13 10.85
C ALA A 304 6.25 -6.19 11.77
N LYS A 305 6.08 -6.30 13.09
CA LYS A 305 6.88 -5.54 14.07
C LYS A 305 8.36 -5.90 13.99
N GLY A 306 8.69 -7.18 13.95
CA GLY A 306 10.07 -7.66 13.76
C GLY A 306 10.71 -7.16 12.45
N SER A 307 9.95 -7.06 11.36
CA SER A 307 10.45 -6.48 10.11
C SER A 307 10.67 -4.95 10.18
N LEU A 308 9.83 -4.20 10.91
CA LEU A 308 10.10 -2.77 11.18
C LEU A 308 11.36 -2.60 12.03
N GLU A 309 11.51 -3.42 13.08
CA GLU A 309 12.69 -3.42 13.94
C GLU A 309 13.96 -3.76 13.12
N ALA A 310 13.91 -4.80 12.28
CA ALA A 310 15.00 -5.16 11.38
C ALA A 310 15.36 -4.04 10.39
N ILE A 311 14.37 -3.37 9.77
CA ILE A 311 14.61 -2.21 8.90
C ILE A 311 15.30 -1.09 9.69
N SER A 312 14.82 -0.75 10.88
CA SER A 312 15.43 0.29 11.71
C SER A 312 16.85 -0.07 12.18
N ALA A 313 17.10 -1.35 12.48
CA ALA A 313 18.43 -1.85 12.86
C ALA A 313 19.41 -1.78 11.69
N HIS A 314 18.97 -2.17 10.48
CA HIS A 314 19.80 -2.06 9.28
C HIS A 314 20.06 -0.60 8.87
N LEU A 315 19.09 0.31 9.04
CA LEU A 315 19.28 1.74 8.82
C LEU A 315 20.30 2.37 9.80
N ASN A 316 20.30 1.92 11.06
CA ASN A 316 21.25 2.37 12.08
C ASN A 316 22.62 1.67 12.00
N SER A 317 22.77 0.66 11.12
CA SER A 317 24.02 -0.10 10.97
C SER A 317 25.01 0.60 10.04
N ALA A 318 26.32 0.46 10.32
CA ALA A 318 27.37 1.11 9.52
C ALA A 318 27.49 0.60 8.07
N GLN A 319 26.84 -0.51 7.73
CA GLN A 319 26.68 -1.04 6.37
C GLN A 319 25.22 -1.48 6.20
N PRO A 320 24.33 -0.63 5.67
CA PRO A 320 22.93 -1.00 5.46
C PRO A 320 22.82 -2.10 4.40
N ASP A 321 22.31 -3.27 4.78
CA ASP A 321 21.98 -4.37 3.87
C ASP A 321 20.73 -4.01 3.03
N GLU A 322 20.92 -3.17 2.01
CA GLU A 322 19.84 -2.60 1.17
C GLU A 322 18.83 -3.64 0.66
N LYS A 323 19.29 -4.86 0.33
CA LYS A 323 18.43 -5.95 -0.15
C LYS A 323 17.50 -6.50 0.94
N LYS A 324 18.01 -6.76 2.14
CA LYS A 324 17.20 -7.26 3.27
C LYS A 324 16.20 -6.21 3.74
N ILE A 325 16.62 -4.93 3.76
CA ILE A 325 15.72 -3.79 4.01
C ILE A 325 14.53 -3.84 3.04
N MET A 326 14.79 -4.00 1.74
CA MET A 326 13.72 -4.03 0.73
C MET A 326 12.88 -5.31 0.75
N GLU A 327 13.43 -6.47 1.13
CA GLU A 327 12.67 -7.70 1.39
C GLU A 327 11.68 -7.53 2.55
N HIS A 328 12.15 -6.99 3.68
CA HIS A 328 11.30 -6.65 4.82
C HIS A 328 10.24 -5.61 4.45
N TYR A 329 10.62 -4.55 3.74
CA TYR A 329 9.70 -3.51 3.27
C TYR A 329 8.61 -4.07 2.33
N LYS A 330 8.97 -4.92 1.36
CA LYS A 330 8.03 -5.56 0.42
C LYS A 330 7.06 -6.52 1.15
N SER A 331 7.54 -7.27 2.14
CA SER A 331 6.65 -8.13 2.95
C SER A 331 5.67 -7.32 3.81
N LEU A 332 6.07 -6.13 4.31
CA LEU A 332 5.17 -5.20 4.99
C LEU A 332 4.11 -4.61 4.04
N GLU A 333 4.47 -4.12 2.85
CA GLU A 333 3.50 -3.63 1.86
C GLU A 333 2.46 -4.70 1.50
N GLN A 334 2.87 -5.98 1.36
CA GLN A 334 1.95 -7.10 1.11
C GLN A 334 0.97 -7.33 2.27
N LEU A 335 1.43 -7.27 3.53
CA LEU A 335 0.57 -7.43 4.71
C LEU A 335 -0.43 -6.27 4.86
N ILE A 336 -0.02 -5.05 4.49
CA ILE A 336 -0.91 -3.87 4.47
C ILE A 336 -1.97 -4.01 3.37
N GLY A 337 -1.61 -4.53 2.19
CA GLY A 337 -2.59 -4.89 1.16
C GLY A 337 -3.63 -5.91 1.67
N GLN A 338 -3.23 -6.81 2.55
CA GLN A 338 -4.07 -7.84 3.19
C GLN A 338 -4.86 -7.34 4.42
N LYS A 339 -4.88 -6.02 4.72
CA LYS A 339 -5.61 -5.41 5.85
C LYS A 339 -7.06 -5.86 5.98
N ARG A 340 -7.75 -6.14 4.86
CA ARG A 340 -9.14 -6.65 4.82
C ARG A 340 -9.32 -8.01 5.51
N LEU A 341 -8.25 -8.81 5.58
CA LEU A 341 -8.25 -10.16 6.17
C LEU A 341 -8.09 -10.16 7.70
N PHE A 342 -7.79 -9.00 8.31
CA PHE A 342 -7.70 -8.83 9.76
C PHE A 342 -9.08 -8.54 10.36
N THR A 343 -9.67 -9.55 11.01
CA THR A 343 -11.01 -9.45 11.62
C THR A 343 -11.03 -8.78 12.99
N VAL A 344 -9.93 -8.87 13.76
CA VAL A 344 -9.91 -8.41 15.16
C VAL A 344 -9.58 -6.92 15.25
N PRO A 345 -10.44 -6.05 15.81
CA PRO A 345 -10.21 -4.60 15.84
C PRO A 345 -8.94 -4.16 16.58
N ARG A 346 -8.51 -4.91 17.61
CA ARG A 346 -7.22 -4.67 18.26
C ARG A 346 -6.05 -4.82 17.28
N PHE A 347 -6.08 -5.89 16.48
CA PHE A 347 -5.03 -6.17 15.51
C PHE A 347 -5.06 -5.19 14.33
N GLN A 348 -6.25 -4.73 13.91
CA GLN A 348 -6.37 -3.61 12.97
C GLN A 348 -5.72 -2.32 13.50
N ARG A 349 -5.91 -1.98 14.78
CA ARG A 349 -5.26 -0.81 15.42
C ARG A 349 -3.73 -0.96 15.49
N GLU A 350 -3.24 -2.15 15.86
CA GLU A 350 -1.81 -2.43 15.88
C GLU A 350 -1.22 -2.39 14.45
N LEU A 351 -1.95 -2.84 13.42
CA LEU A 351 -1.58 -2.70 12.01
C LEU A 351 -1.54 -1.22 11.58
N THR A 352 -2.52 -0.39 11.96
CA THR A 352 -2.49 1.05 11.62
C THR A 352 -1.33 1.81 12.26
N LEU A 353 -0.86 1.39 13.44
CA LEU A 353 0.36 1.94 14.06
C LEU A 353 1.64 1.48 13.33
N VAL A 354 1.63 0.25 12.78
CA VAL A 354 2.70 -0.27 11.92
C VAL A 354 2.72 0.48 10.58
N GLU A 355 1.56 0.76 9.98
CA GLU A 355 1.42 1.58 8.77
C GLU A 355 1.99 2.98 8.96
N GLN A 356 1.62 3.70 10.03
CA GLN A 356 2.15 5.04 10.33
C GLN A 356 3.68 5.04 10.48
N LYS A 357 4.24 4.09 11.24
CA LYS A 357 5.70 3.95 11.37
C LYS A 357 6.38 3.59 10.05
N LEU A 358 5.70 2.85 9.16
CA LEU A 358 6.22 2.54 7.84
C LEU A 358 6.22 3.78 6.94
N GLU A 359 5.26 4.71 7.07
CA GLU A 359 5.27 5.99 6.35
C GLU A 359 6.46 6.86 6.77
N ASP A 360 6.76 6.95 8.07
CA ASP A 360 7.96 7.63 8.58
C ASP A 360 9.24 7.03 7.97
N VAL A 361 9.38 5.70 8.06
CA VAL A 361 10.53 4.95 7.52
C VAL A 361 10.62 5.06 5.99
N LYS A 362 9.49 5.14 5.27
CA LYS A 362 9.45 5.29 3.81
C LYS A 362 10.13 6.59 3.35
N THR A 363 10.06 7.66 4.13
CA THR A 363 10.81 8.91 3.83
C THR A 363 12.32 8.74 3.99
N GLN A 364 12.75 7.91 4.94
CA GLN A 364 14.17 7.60 5.18
C GLN A 364 14.71 6.61 4.12
N LEU A 365 13.84 5.77 3.55
CA LEU A 365 14.18 4.76 2.54
C LEU A 365 14.18 5.26 1.09
N GLU A 366 13.98 6.55 0.83
CA GLU A 366 13.90 7.08 -0.55
C GLU A 366 15.12 6.71 -1.41
N GLU A 367 16.33 6.82 -0.87
CA GLU A 367 17.57 6.49 -1.61
C GLU A 367 17.73 4.98 -1.83
N VAL A 368 17.41 4.16 -0.83
CA VAL A 368 17.47 2.68 -0.93
C VAL A 368 16.45 2.19 -1.96
N ARG A 369 15.24 2.77 -1.97
CA ARG A 369 14.17 2.46 -2.91
C ARG A 369 14.55 2.84 -4.35
N LEU A 370 15.20 3.99 -4.55
CA LEU A 370 15.75 4.38 -5.87
C LEU A 370 16.73 3.30 -6.38
N LYS A 371 17.66 2.84 -5.53
CA LYS A 371 18.66 1.84 -5.90
C LYS A 371 18.02 0.50 -6.28
N ASP A 372 17.03 0.03 -5.52
CA ASP A 372 16.27 -1.20 -5.84
C ASP A 372 15.54 -1.11 -7.19
N PHE A 373 14.85 0.01 -7.46
CA PHE A 373 14.25 0.25 -8.77
C PHE A 373 15.27 0.29 -9.91
N TYR A 374 16.45 0.89 -9.68
CA TYR A 374 17.52 0.92 -10.67
C TYR A 374 18.16 -0.46 -10.90
N GLU A 375 18.35 -1.28 -9.86
CA GLU A 375 18.79 -2.68 -10.00
C GLU A 375 17.79 -3.50 -10.82
N GLN A 376 16.49 -3.39 -10.52
CA GLN A 376 15.42 -4.07 -11.26
C GLN A 376 15.36 -3.64 -12.72
N ALA A 377 15.39 -2.33 -12.99
CA ALA A 377 15.45 -1.80 -14.35
C ALA A 377 16.71 -2.26 -15.10
N ARG A 378 17.86 -2.32 -14.43
CA ARG A 378 19.12 -2.83 -15.03
C ARG A 378 19.01 -4.30 -15.44
N VAL A 379 18.40 -5.14 -14.61
CA VAL A 379 18.17 -6.58 -14.91
C VAL A 379 17.22 -6.72 -16.10
N ALA A 380 16.05 -6.09 -16.06
CA ALA A 380 15.08 -6.16 -17.16
C ALA A 380 15.63 -5.59 -18.48
N LEU A 381 16.44 -4.52 -18.44
CA LEU A 381 17.14 -3.99 -19.61
C LEU A 381 18.31 -4.88 -20.10
N ALA A 382 18.83 -5.78 -19.28
CA ALA A 382 19.78 -6.81 -19.72
C ALA A 382 19.05 -7.97 -20.41
N GLU A 383 17.97 -8.46 -19.80
CA GLU A 383 17.10 -9.50 -20.38
C GLU A 383 16.53 -9.07 -21.74
N ILE A 384 16.13 -7.81 -21.90
CA ILE A 384 15.71 -7.24 -23.20
C ILE A 384 16.82 -7.36 -24.26
N LYS A 385 18.09 -7.14 -23.90
CA LYS A 385 19.22 -7.25 -24.83
C LYS A 385 19.50 -8.70 -25.20
N GLU A 386 19.38 -9.62 -24.25
CA GLU A 386 19.56 -11.06 -24.47
C GLU A 386 18.46 -11.60 -25.41
N ALA A 387 17.19 -11.38 -25.06
CA ALA A 387 16.04 -11.75 -25.90
C ALA A 387 16.11 -11.15 -27.32
N PHE A 388 16.58 -9.90 -27.45
CA PHE A 388 16.79 -9.27 -28.75
C PHE A 388 17.91 -9.91 -29.58
N ASN A 389 18.98 -10.39 -28.94
CA ASN A 389 20.07 -11.11 -29.61
C ASN A 389 19.62 -12.51 -30.05
N ASP A 390 18.80 -13.18 -29.25
CA ASP A 390 18.20 -14.48 -29.54
C ASP A 390 17.08 -14.39 -30.61
N ASN A 391 16.65 -13.18 -30.96
CA ASN A 391 15.58 -12.83 -31.89
C ASN A 391 14.16 -13.16 -31.38
N ASP A 392 13.98 -13.32 -30.06
CA ASP A 392 12.66 -13.38 -29.43
C ASP A 392 12.09 -11.96 -29.23
N TYR A 393 11.53 -11.42 -30.32
CA TYR A 393 10.91 -10.09 -30.30
C TYR A 393 9.61 -10.04 -29.48
N THR A 394 8.99 -11.20 -29.18
CA THR A 394 7.82 -11.28 -28.30
C THR A 394 8.22 -11.08 -26.83
N ALA A 395 9.28 -11.74 -26.37
CA ALA A 395 9.83 -11.50 -25.04
C ALA A 395 10.28 -10.04 -24.87
N VAL A 396 10.88 -9.42 -25.90
CA VAL A 396 11.23 -7.98 -25.86
C VAL A 396 10.00 -7.09 -25.68
N GLU A 397 8.87 -7.37 -26.35
CA GLU A 397 7.63 -6.61 -26.17
C GLU A 397 7.08 -6.73 -24.74
N ASP A 398 7.13 -7.92 -24.13
CA ASP A 398 6.62 -8.16 -22.78
C ASP A 398 7.55 -7.62 -21.68
N LEU A 399 8.86 -7.81 -21.78
CA LEU A 399 9.84 -7.20 -20.89
C LEU A 399 9.80 -5.67 -20.96
N THR A 400 9.53 -5.09 -22.14
CA THR A 400 9.33 -3.64 -22.26
C THR A 400 8.08 -3.15 -21.49
N LYS A 401 7.02 -3.96 -21.40
CA LYS A 401 5.85 -3.63 -20.55
C LYS A 401 6.23 -3.69 -19.07
N GLN A 402 7.04 -4.66 -18.65
CA GLN A 402 7.55 -4.74 -17.28
C GLN A 402 8.41 -3.54 -16.92
N VAL A 403 9.32 -3.12 -17.80
CA VAL A 403 10.14 -1.90 -17.59
C VAL A 403 9.28 -0.64 -17.50
N LYS A 404 8.19 -0.53 -18.28
CA LYS A 404 7.23 0.58 -18.16
C LYS A 404 6.51 0.56 -16.81
N ALA A 405 6.05 -0.61 -16.35
CA ALA A 405 5.45 -0.74 -15.02
C ALA A 405 6.42 -0.38 -13.87
N ILE A 406 7.71 -0.73 -14.00
CA ILE A 406 8.76 -0.28 -13.07
C ILE A 406 8.88 1.25 -13.10
N ALA A 407 9.00 1.86 -14.28
CA ALA A 407 9.09 3.32 -14.43
C ALA A 407 7.85 4.06 -13.87
N GLU A 408 6.65 3.55 -14.13
CA GLU A 408 5.40 4.06 -13.54
C GLU A 408 5.46 3.99 -12.00
N SER A 409 5.87 2.85 -11.43
CA SER A 409 6.01 2.69 -9.97
C SER A 409 7.08 3.62 -9.36
N MET A 410 8.13 3.95 -10.10
CA MET A 410 9.12 4.97 -9.69
C MET A 410 8.49 6.36 -9.64
N THR A 411 7.73 6.76 -10.66
CA THR A 411 7.06 8.08 -10.69
C THR A 411 5.98 8.22 -9.62
N ALA A 412 5.26 7.12 -9.31
CA ALA A 412 4.28 7.06 -8.24
C ALA A 412 4.92 7.10 -6.84
N ALA A 413 6.17 6.63 -6.69
CA ALA A 413 6.90 6.66 -5.42
C ALA A 413 7.41 8.07 -5.08
N ASN A 414 8.04 8.78 -6.02
CA ASN A 414 8.49 10.16 -5.83
C ASN A 414 8.65 10.89 -7.18
N ALA A 415 8.14 12.12 -7.28
CA ALA A 415 8.31 13.00 -8.45
C ALA A 415 9.79 13.26 -8.82
N ARG A 416 10.70 13.20 -7.85
CA ARG A 416 12.16 13.32 -8.07
C ARG A 416 12.74 12.23 -8.97
N PHE A 417 12.11 11.05 -9.05
CA PHE A 417 12.60 9.92 -9.83
C PHE A 417 12.20 9.97 -11.30
N ARG A 418 11.37 10.95 -11.69
CA ARG A 418 10.80 11.08 -13.03
C ARG A 418 11.86 11.14 -14.13
N THR A 419 12.93 11.92 -13.95
CA THR A 419 14.00 12.05 -14.96
C THR A 419 14.72 10.73 -15.25
N ILE A 420 14.91 9.90 -14.22
CA ILE A 420 15.53 8.57 -14.35
C ILE A 420 14.53 7.57 -14.96
N ALA A 421 13.27 7.64 -14.56
CA ALA A 421 12.19 6.84 -15.15
C ALA A 421 12.03 7.13 -16.66
N ASP A 422 12.05 8.41 -17.05
CA ASP A 422 11.99 8.85 -18.46
C ASP A 422 13.18 8.29 -19.26
N GLN A 423 14.42 8.37 -18.73
CA GLN A 423 15.61 7.76 -19.36
C GLN A 423 15.50 6.24 -19.53
N ILE A 424 14.98 5.53 -18.52
CA ILE A 424 14.76 4.07 -18.58
C ILE A 424 13.71 3.75 -19.66
N MET A 425 12.63 4.54 -19.74
CA MET A 425 11.60 4.39 -20.78
C MET A 425 12.13 4.67 -22.18
N GLU A 426 12.97 5.68 -22.39
CA GLU A 426 13.61 5.97 -23.68
C GLU A 426 14.48 4.79 -24.16
N ILE A 427 15.29 4.22 -23.26
CA ILE A 427 16.13 3.05 -23.58
C ILE A 427 15.24 1.86 -23.97
N ALA A 428 14.20 1.56 -23.19
CA ALA A 428 13.28 0.45 -23.48
C ALA A 428 12.49 0.67 -24.79
N ALA A 429 12.02 1.90 -25.05
CA ALA A 429 11.35 2.27 -26.29
C ALA A 429 12.27 2.13 -27.53
N ASN A 430 13.56 2.46 -27.40
CA ASN A 430 14.55 2.23 -28.45
C ASN A 430 14.66 0.72 -28.77
N TRP A 431 14.80 -0.14 -27.77
CA TRP A 431 14.80 -1.60 -28.00
C TRP A 431 13.48 -2.11 -28.60
N GLN A 432 12.33 -1.59 -28.17
CA GLN A 432 11.02 -1.94 -28.72
C GLN A 432 10.89 -1.55 -30.21
N THR A 433 11.30 -0.33 -30.59
CA THR A 433 11.25 0.12 -32.00
C THR A 433 12.18 -0.71 -32.89
N ARG A 434 13.38 -1.05 -32.41
CA ARG A 434 14.31 -1.94 -33.11
C ARG A 434 13.75 -3.36 -33.27
N ALA A 435 13.16 -3.93 -32.22
CA ALA A 435 12.51 -5.24 -32.29
C ALA A 435 11.39 -5.26 -33.33
N GLN A 436 10.56 -4.20 -33.37
CA GLN A 436 9.52 -4.04 -34.38
C GLN A 436 10.09 -3.91 -35.81
N ILE A 437 11.15 -3.14 -36.03
CA ILE A 437 11.82 -3.00 -37.34
C ILE A 437 12.36 -4.36 -37.82
N ARG A 438 12.98 -5.15 -36.93
CA ARG A 438 13.45 -6.50 -37.25
C ARG A 438 12.30 -7.47 -37.53
N ARG A 439 11.24 -7.43 -36.72
CA ARG A 439 10.02 -8.24 -36.92
C ARG A 439 9.35 -7.94 -38.26
N GLU A 440 9.32 -6.68 -38.69
CA GLU A 440 8.88 -6.30 -40.03
C GLU A 440 9.82 -6.81 -41.13
N PHE A 441 11.14 -6.71 -40.94
CA PHE A 441 12.12 -7.19 -41.92
C PHE A 441 12.05 -8.71 -42.11
N SER A 442 11.93 -9.49 -41.03
CA SER A 442 11.78 -10.95 -41.08
C SER A 442 10.55 -11.40 -41.89
N LYS A 443 9.45 -10.64 -41.84
CA LYS A 443 8.24 -10.91 -42.66
C LYS A 443 8.45 -10.76 -44.16
N LYS A 444 9.52 -10.10 -44.63
CA LYS A 444 9.79 -9.88 -46.06
C LYS A 444 10.55 -11.03 -46.74
N GLU A 445 10.90 -12.09 -46.01
CA GLU A 445 11.60 -13.30 -46.50
C GLU A 445 12.73 -13.00 -47.52
N VAL A 446 13.74 -12.24 -47.10
CA VAL A 446 14.89 -11.90 -47.96
C VAL A 446 15.79 -13.12 -48.14
N ARG A 447 15.65 -13.85 -49.25
CA ARG A 447 16.44 -15.06 -49.55
C ARG A 447 17.72 -14.71 -50.32
N ILE A 448 18.85 -14.84 -49.65
CA ILE A 448 20.19 -14.73 -50.23
C ILE A 448 20.50 -16.05 -50.96
N HIS A 449 20.70 -16.00 -52.28
CA HIS A 449 21.01 -17.16 -53.11
C HIS A 449 22.53 -17.38 -53.28
N GLY A 450 23.31 -16.31 -53.18
CA GLY A 450 24.77 -16.38 -53.26
C GLY A 450 25.44 -15.03 -52.99
N ILE A 451 26.68 -15.09 -52.53
CA ILE A 451 27.59 -13.96 -52.35
C ILE A 451 28.79 -14.16 -53.28
N VAL A 452 29.11 -13.14 -54.07
CA VAL A 452 30.29 -13.09 -54.94
C VAL A 452 31.16 -11.93 -54.46
N MET A 453 32.25 -12.27 -53.77
CA MET A 453 33.23 -11.28 -53.33
C MET A 453 34.08 -10.83 -54.52
N GLY A 454 34.29 -9.52 -54.64
CA GLY A 454 35.29 -8.96 -55.54
C GLY A 454 36.71 -9.12 -54.99
N GLU A 455 37.71 -9.11 -55.85
CA GLU A 455 39.09 -8.86 -55.46
C GLU A 455 39.24 -7.44 -54.87
N PRO A 456 40.24 -7.16 -54.01
CA PRO A 456 40.40 -5.86 -53.35
C PRO A 456 40.40 -4.69 -54.33
N GLY A 457 39.35 -3.86 -54.28
CA GLY A 457 39.13 -2.73 -55.20
C GLY A 457 38.03 -2.94 -56.25
N THR A 458 37.48 -4.15 -56.36
CA THR A 458 36.26 -4.44 -57.16
C THR A 458 35.04 -4.58 -56.24
N PRO A 459 33.83 -4.15 -56.67
CA PRO A 459 32.65 -4.17 -55.81
C PRO A 459 32.18 -5.61 -55.53
N SER A 460 31.82 -5.90 -54.28
CA SER A 460 31.17 -7.15 -53.89
C SER A 460 29.71 -7.18 -54.35
N TYR A 461 29.21 -8.37 -54.71
CA TYR A 461 27.85 -8.58 -55.20
C TYR A 461 27.12 -9.64 -54.37
N VAL A 462 25.81 -9.47 -54.19
CA VAL A 462 24.91 -10.48 -53.61
C VAL A 462 23.73 -10.71 -54.53
N ILE A 463 23.34 -11.98 -54.68
CA ILE A 463 22.14 -12.40 -55.38
C ILE A 463 21.03 -12.57 -54.33
N ILE A 464 20.01 -11.70 -54.38
CA ILE A 464 18.88 -11.67 -53.45
C ILE A 464 17.59 -11.78 -54.27
N ASN A 465 16.74 -12.77 -53.98
CA ASN A 465 15.46 -12.99 -54.68
C ASN A 465 15.61 -12.89 -56.22
N ASN A 466 16.64 -13.56 -56.77
CA ASN A 466 17.04 -13.56 -58.18
C ASN A 466 17.46 -12.20 -58.79
N LYS A 467 17.77 -11.19 -57.97
CA LYS A 467 18.35 -9.90 -58.40
C LYS A 467 19.78 -9.76 -57.90
N LEU A 468 20.67 -9.28 -58.77
CA LEU A 468 22.05 -8.95 -58.43
C LEU A 468 22.10 -7.53 -57.86
N LEU A 469 22.67 -7.35 -56.67
CA LEU A 469 22.82 -6.06 -55.99
C LEU A 469 24.28 -5.89 -55.51
N ARG A 470 24.78 -4.65 -55.54
CA ARG A 470 26.13 -4.25 -55.10
C ARG A 470 26.10 -3.68 -53.68
N GLU A 471 27.27 -3.52 -53.08
CA GLU A 471 27.43 -2.68 -51.88
C GLU A 471 26.98 -1.24 -52.18
N GLY A 472 26.16 -0.67 -51.29
CA GLY A 472 25.57 0.66 -51.46
C GLY A 472 24.27 0.71 -52.28
N ASP A 473 23.92 -0.35 -53.01
CA ASP A 473 22.67 -0.38 -53.79
C ASP A 473 21.45 -0.35 -52.86
N ARG A 474 20.46 0.45 -53.25
CA ARG A 474 19.11 0.45 -52.66
C ARG A 474 18.25 -0.55 -53.41
N GLY A 475 17.90 -1.65 -52.76
CA GLY A 475 16.75 -2.46 -53.16
C GLY A 475 15.44 -1.66 -52.98
N THR A 476 14.31 -2.23 -53.40
CA THR A 476 13.01 -1.54 -53.32
C THR A 476 12.64 -1.10 -51.90
N ASP A 477 13.07 -1.88 -50.89
CA ASP A 477 12.63 -1.77 -49.50
C ASP A 477 13.77 -1.59 -48.49
N PHE A 478 15.01 -1.90 -48.87
CA PHE A 478 16.18 -1.95 -48.00
C PHE A 478 17.46 -1.62 -48.78
N ALA A 479 18.48 -1.06 -48.12
CA ALA A 479 19.79 -0.82 -48.70
C ALA A 479 20.80 -1.89 -48.25
N ILE A 480 21.83 -2.15 -49.05
CA ILE A 480 22.98 -2.99 -48.66
C ILE A 480 24.10 -2.07 -48.16
N ASP A 481 24.50 -2.23 -46.90
CA ASP A 481 25.57 -1.43 -46.27
C ASP A 481 26.95 -2.07 -46.49
N LYS A 482 27.06 -3.38 -46.21
CA LYS A 482 28.31 -4.16 -46.35
C LYS A 482 28.04 -5.60 -46.72
N ILE A 483 28.92 -6.19 -47.53
CA ILE A 483 28.90 -7.58 -47.95
C ILE A 483 30.19 -8.26 -47.45
N GLU A 484 30.05 -9.20 -46.54
CA GLU A 484 31.14 -10.04 -46.03
C GLU A 484 31.00 -11.48 -46.56
N HIS A 485 32.08 -12.24 -46.55
CA HIS A 485 32.17 -13.62 -47.07
C HIS A 485 31.03 -14.57 -46.61
N ASN A 486 30.47 -14.36 -45.41
CA ASN A 486 29.43 -15.21 -44.82
C ASN A 486 28.24 -14.41 -44.25
N ARG A 487 28.18 -13.09 -44.51
CA ARG A 487 27.21 -12.18 -43.87
C ARG A 487 26.90 -11.00 -44.77
N VAL A 488 25.62 -10.63 -44.87
CA VAL A 488 25.19 -9.42 -45.58
C VAL A 488 24.53 -8.48 -44.58
N VAL A 489 24.99 -7.24 -44.52
CA VAL A 489 24.44 -6.21 -43.64
C VAL A 489 23.47 -5.34 -44.43
N PHE A 490 22.19 -5.48 -44.10
CA PHE A 490 21.11 -4.66 -44.62
C PHE A 490 20.89 -3.43 -43.75
N VAL A 491 20.52 -2.31 -44.36
CA VAL A 491 19.94 -1.16 -43.68
C VAL A 491 18.46 -1.11 -44.02
N TYR A 492 17.62 -1.30 -43.01
CA TYR A 492 16.15 -1.21 -43.11
C TYR A 492 15.63 -0.22 -42.08
N LYS A 493 14.91 0.82 -42.54
CA LYS A 493 14.41 1.93 -41.69
C LYS A 493 15.48 2.55 -40.75
N GLY A 494 16.74 2.53 -41.15
CA GLY A 494 17.88 3.04 -40.37
C GLY A 494 18.56 2.03 -39.45
N GLU A 495 17.99 0.85 -39.19
CA GLU A 495 18.67 -0.20 -38.43
C GLU A 495 19.54 -1.09 -39.33
N LYS A 496 20.74 -1.42 -38.85
CA LYS A 496 21.65 -2.40 -39.45
C LYS A 496 21.28 -3.83 -39.02
N ILE A 497 20.82 -4.63 -39.96
CA ILE A 497 20.40 -6.03 -39.79
C ILE A 497 21.38 -6.92 -40.56
N GLY A 498 22.25 -7.65 -39.84
CA GLY A 498 23.21 -8.57 -40.44
C GLY A 498 22.62 -9.97 -40.59
N SER A 499 22.30 -10.39 -41.81
CA SER A 499 21.87 -11.76 -42.12
C SER A 499 23.08 -12.65 -42.39
N VAL A 500 23.14 -13.83 -41.75
CA VAL A 500 24.20 -14.81 -41.97
C VAL A 500 23.82 -15.70 -43.16
N PHE A 501 24.64 -15.69 -44.20
CA PHE A 501 24.50 -16.60 -45.33
C PHE A 501 25.14 -17.94 -44.96
N ARG A 502 24.32 -18.96 -44.74
CA ARG A 502 24.81 -20.34 -44.61
C ARG A 502 24.68 -21.03 -45.96
N ARG A 503 25.82 -21.40 -46.57
CA ARG A 503 25.82 -22.42 -47.63
C ARG A 503 25.42 -23.75 -46.98
N TYR A 504 24.37 -24.37 -47.50
CA TYR A 504 24.07 -25.79 -47.27
C TYR A 504 24.93 -26.64 -48.21
#